data_AF-A0A6C2CLT7-F1
#
_entry.id   AF-A0A6C2CLT7-F1
#
_cell.length_a   1.000
_cell.length_b   1.000
_cell.length_c   1.000
_cell.angle_alpha   90.00
_cell.angle_beta   90.00
_cell.angle_gamma   90.00
#
_symmetry.space_group_name_H-M   'P 1'
#
loop_
_entity.id
_entity.type
_entity.pdbx_description
1 polymer ?
#
loop_
_entity_poly.entity_id
_entity_poly.type
_entity_poly.pdbx_seq_one_letter_code
_entity_poly.pdbx_strand_id
1 'polypeptide(L)'
;MNTPAPRLAGHPGQILDEDALARLLLRYGLGQGEQAAIRAFGRIVRSDELAAALCQRFDLAGKGGDGIVGPALSAFCGELARIAEWSFSPAWPASLAARWSECYLAGAVAEFPFMAIEGLIAICQQRLFGERAMVYRLELDILSALVRLGWCLGGLLSDVSIEQEQAFRLCAEDGDPVLGIPNRRRFLTLLANHLRIVDKGGQLGLVVLAVEWGRSVDVLAIDERDHLRLALSEAMHAALRPSDVLCALGDDEWAVILPDLHNPAQVSLAGHKLVNACEALRSNAFSRLRGRFCAGGGWAPEHAADPLGLEHAARSALVVAKASGRLFDVYCADVAAKARLDASFETEVAQALEARQFQLHLQPQVELPSRRLVGAEALLRWHRPDGRSVSPPEILRVLERIGLMPELSRWVIQQAVQILAALAAAGCDARVSVNLVAEDLSDPELPIFIRQTCEAWRIDASRLCFELTEGGLVSTDGMSVRTLEALKQGGGRLALDDFGTGYSSMDYLRRLPVDELKLDKSFVERITLSDSDRSIVELMVRIAHTFGLEVVAEGVETPETEAVLLAMGCRCAQGYLYAQAMPVDKFIAWWKAGVAELLIS
;
A
#
# COMPACT_ATOMS: atom_id res chain seq x y z
N MET A 1 1.07 -28.59 10.17
CA MET A 1 0.83 -29.79 9.34
C MET A 1 0.22 -29.29 8.04
N ASN A 2 0.76 -29.73 6.89
CA ASN A 2 0.33 -29.32 5.56
C ASN A 2 -1.13 -29.71 5.31
N THR A 3 -2.05 -28.78 5.55
CA THR A 3 -3.34 -28.75 4.87
C THR A 3 -3.19 -27.73 3.75
N PRO A 4 -3.37 -28.10 2.47
CA PRO A 4 -3.39 -27.10 1.40
C PRO A 4 -4.49 -26.08 1.71
N ALA A 5 -4.31 -24.84 1.25
CA ALA A 5 -5.39 -23.85 1.14
C ALA A 5 -6.66 -24.56 0.63
N PRO A 6 -7.87 -24.16 1.07
CA PRO A 6 -9.10 -24.82 0.66
C PRO A 6 -9.19 -24.77 -0.87
N ARG A 7 -8.68 -25.81 -1.54
CA ARG A 7 -9.09 -26.16 -2.89
C ARG A 7 -10.58 -26.34 -2.74
N LEU A 8 -11.35 -25.54 -3.47
CA LEU A 8 -12.80 -25.67 -3.60
C LEU A 8 -13.11 -27.17 -3.58
N ALA A 9 -13.65 -27.65 -2.46
CA ALA A 9 -14.07 -29.04 -2.37
C ALA A 9 -15.18 -29.16 -3.41
N GLY A 10 -14.95 -29.96 -4.45
CA GLY A 10 -15.89 -30.12 -5.54
C GLY A 10 -17.27 -30.38 -4.95
N HIS A 11 -18.20 -29.46 -5.20
CA HIS A 11 -19.60 -29.70 -4.89
C HIS A 11 -19.99 -30.96 -5.66
N PRO A 12 -20.67 -31.95 -5.05
CA PRO A 12 -21.22 -33.06 -5.82
C PRO A 12 -22.21 -32.44 -6.81
N GLY A 13 -21.78 -32.32 -8.08
CA GLY A 13 -22.64 -31.84 -9.16
C GLY A 13 -23.90 -32.68 -9.21
N GLN A 14 -24.98 -32.13 -9.78
CA GLN A 14 -26.21 -32.89 -9.99
C GLN A 14 -25.88 -34.27 -10.57
N ILE A 15 -26.28 -35.32 -9.86
CA ILE A 15 -26.14 -36.70 -10.35
C ILE A 15 -27.05 -36.79 -11.57
N LEU A 16 -26.45 -36.84 -12.76
CA LEU A 16 -27.18 -37.07 -13.99
C LEU A 16 -27.70 -38.52 -13.96
N ASP A 17 -28.98 -38.71 -13.65
CA ASP A 17 -29.64 -40.02 -13.72
C ASP A 17 -30.20 -40.30 -15.13
N GLU A 18 -30.73 -41.50 -15.34
CA GLU A 18 -31.26 -41.92 -16.64
C GLU A 18 -32.43 -41.02 -17.11
N ASP A 19 -33.28 -40.60 -16.18
CA ASP A 19 -34.43 -39.73 -16.48
C ASP A 19 -34.00 -38.31 -16.83
N ALA A 20 -33.00 -37.76 -16.15
CA ALA A 20 -32.41 -36.46 -16.44
C ALA A 20 -31.71 -36.46 -17.80
N LEU A 21 -30.96 -37.51 -18.11
CA LEU A 21 -30.36 -37.68 -19.43
C LEU A 21 -31.43 -37.76 -20.52
N ALA A 22 -32.50 -38.54 -20.33
CA ALA A 22 -33.58 -38.66 -21.30
C ALA A 22 -34.27 -37.30 -21.57
N ARG A 23 -34.55 -36.52 -20.52
CA ARG A 23 -35.10 -35.15 -20.66
C ARG A 23 -34.15 -34.22 -21.40
N LEU A 24 -32.85 -34.28 -21.08
CA LEU A 24 -31.82 -33.46 -21.72
C LEU A 24 -31.74 -33.77 -23.22
N LEU A 25 -31.67 -35.05 -23.59
CA LEU A 25 -31.63 -35.47 -25.00
C LEU A 25 -32.89 -35.03 -25.76
N LEU A 26 -34.06 -35.17 -25.15
CA LEU A 26 -35.32 -34.76 -25.77
C LEU A 26 -35.39 -33.23 -25.99
N ARG A 27 -34.86 -32.43 -25.05
CA ARG A 27 -34.77 -30.96 -25.17
C ARG A 27 -33.99 -30.51 -26.41
N TYR A 28 -32.95 -31.26 -26.78
CA TYR A 28 -32.13 -30.98 -27.97
C TYR A 28 -32.55 -31.78 -29.21
N GLY A 29 -33.70 -32.48 -29.14
CA GLY A 29 -34.26 -33.22 -30.26
C GLY A 29 -33.42 -34.44 -30.67
N LEU A 30 -32.81 -35.14 -29.70
CA LEU A 30 -32.06 -36.38 -29.88
C LEU A 30 -32.96 -37.59 -29.59
N GLY A 31 -33.85 -37.91 -30.53
CA GLY A 31 -34.73 -39.07 -30.49
C GLY A 31 -34.01 -40.37 -30.86
N GLN A 32 -34.75 -41.47 -30.97
CA GLN A 32 -34.16 -42.77 -31.28
C GLN A 32 -33.40 -42.79 -32.63
N GLY A 33 -33.84 -42.01 -33.62
CA GLY A 33 -33.19 -41.88 -34.92
C GLY A 33 -31.80 -41.23 -34.82
N GLU A 34 -31.70 -40.09 -34.13
CA GLU A 34 -30.43 -39.40 -33.89
C GLU A 34 -29.48 -40.26 -33.04
N GLN A 35 -30.01 -40.96 -32.03
CA GLN A 35 -29.21 -41.87 -31.21
C GLN A 35 -28.67 -43.07 -32.00
N ALA A 36 -29.44 -43.59 -32.97
CA ALA A 36 -28.97 -44.63 -33.88
C ALA A 36 -27.88 -44.10 -34.82
N ALA A 37 -28.01 -42.86 -35.31
CA ALA A 37 -27.01 -42.20 -36.14
C ALA A 37 -25.69 -41.97 -35.37
N ILE A 38 -25.74 -41.49 -34.14
CA ILE A 38 -24.56 -41.32 -33.27
C ILE A 38 -23.88 -42.68 -32.99
N ARG A 39 -24.65 -43.75 -32.78
CA ARG A 39 -24.09 -45.11 -32.65
C ARG A 39 -23.46 -45.62 -33.95
N ALA A 40 -24.03 -45.29 -35.11
CA ALA A 40 -23.44 -45.62 -36.39
C ALA A 40 -22.09 -44.91 -36.59
N PHE A 41 -21.99 -43.65 -36.14
CA PHE A 41 -20.74 -42.91 -36.13
C PHE A 41 -19.64 -43.57 -35.29
N GLY A 42 -19.98 -44.08 -34.10
CA GLY A 42 -19.03 -44.81 -33.23
C GLY A 42 -18.37 -46.03 -33.88
N ARG A 43 -18.94 -46.56 -34.97
CA ARG A 43 -18.35 -47.66 -35.76
C ARG A 43 -17.40 -47.18 -36.86
N ILE A 44 -17.42 -45.89 -37.17
CA ILE A 44 -16.64 -45.25 -38.25
C ILE A 44 -15.34 -44.66 -37.70
N VAL A 45 -15.35 -44.17 -36.46
CA VAL A 45 -14.22 -43.45 -35.86
C VAL A 45 -13.88 -44.06 -34.50
N ARG A 46 -12.59 -44.31 -34.26
CA ARG A 46 -12.11 -44.79 -32.97
C ARG A 46 -11.82 -43.61 -32.02
N SER A 47 -12.09 -43.81 -30.73
CA SER A 47 -11.93 -42.80 -29.68
C SER A 47 -10.48 -42.33 -29.52
N ASP A 48 -9.51 -43.23 -29.63
CA ASP A 48 -8.06 -42.93 -29.54
C ASP A 48 -7.59 -41.98 -30.65
N GLU A 49 -8.05 -42.20 -31.88
CA GLU A 49 -7.71 -41.33 -33.00
C GLU A 49 -8.39 -39.95 -32.90
N LEU A 50 -9.59 -39.90 -32.35
CA LEU A 50 -10.35 -38.67 -32.14
C LEU A 50 -9.71 -37.83 -31.02
N ALA A 51 -9.27 -38.46 -29.93
CA ALA A 51 -8.54 -37.82 -28.85
C ALA A 51 -7.21 -37.22 -29.33
N ALA A 52 -6.43 -38.00 -30.11
CA ALA A 52 -5.17 -37.52 -30.67
C ALA A 52 -5.37 -36.30 -31.59
N ALA A 53 -6.40 -36.33 -32.44
CA ALA A 53 -6.73 -35.21 -33.34
C ALA A 53 -7.18 -33.94 -32.58
N LEU A 54 -7.95 -34.11 -31.49
CA LEU A 54 -8.34 -32.98 -30.63
C LEU A 54 -7.13 -32.38 -29.90
N CYS A 55 -6.30 -33.20 -29.26
CA CYS A 55 -5.11 -32.73 -28.57
C CYS A 55 -4.12 -32.04 -29.53
N GLN A 56 -3.98 -32.56 -30.76
CA GLN A 56 -3.16 -31.91 -31.79
C GLN A 56 -3.73 -30.56 -32.23
N ARG A 57 -5.05 -30.44 -32.39
CA ARG A 57 -5.72 -29.19 -32.79
C ARG A 57 -5.49 -28.05 -31.82
N PHE A 58 -5.42 -28.35 -30.52
CA PHE A 58 -5.22 -27.37 -29.45
C PHE A 58 -3.77 -27.29 -28.94
N ASP A 59 -2.82 -27.92 -29.65
CA ASP A 59 -1.40 -27.97 -29.29
C ASP A 59 -1.12 -28.47 -27.84
N LEU A 60 -1.98 -29.38 -27.34
CA LEU A 60 -1.91 -29.90 -25.97
C LEU A 60 -0.84 -30.99 -25.79
N ALA A 61 -0.12 -31.35 -26.86
CA ALA A 61 0.93 -32.38 -26.88
C ALA A 61 2.36 -31.81 -26.93
N GLY A 62 2.52 -30.49 -27.07
CA GLY A 62 3.80 -29.80 -27.22
C GLY A 62 4.35 -29.17 -25.92
N LYS A 63 5.61 -28.68 -25.97
CA LYS A 63 6.30 -27.95 -24.88
C LYS A 63 5.62 -26.62 -24.46
N GLY A 64 4.49 -26.25 -25.06
CA GLY A 64 3.71 -25.05 -24.71
C GLY A 64 2.72 -25.25 -23.55
N GLY A 65 2.58 -26.48 -23.03
CA GLY A 65 1.73 -26.81 -21.88
C GLY A 65 2.42 -26.69 -20.52
N ASP A 66 3.39 -25.78 -20.35
CA ASP A 66 4.03 -25.51 -19.05
C ASP A 66 3.04 -24.74 -18.15
N GLY A 67 2.07 -25.47 -17.60
CA GLY A 67 1.05 -24.96 -16.67
C GLY A 67 0.10 -26.07 -16.22
N ILE A 68 -0.51 -25.90 -15.05
CA ILE A 68 -1.45 -26.88 -14.45
C ILE A 68 -2.66 -27.16 -15.37
N VAL A 69 -2.99 -26.22 -16.27
CA VAL A 69 -4.17 -26.27 -17.15
C VAL A 69 -4.00 -27.28 -18.30
N GLY A 70 -2.81 -27.37 -18.91
CA GLY A 70 -2.57 -28.16 -20.11
C GLY A 70 -2.91 -29.66 -19.97
N PRO A 71 -2.44 -30.35 -18.92
CA PRO A 71 -2.79 -31.74 -18.66
C PRO A 71 -4.30 -31.96 -18.43
N ALA A 72 -4.98 -31.01 -17.78
CA ALA A 72 -6.42 -31.08 -17.53
C ALA A 72 -7.21 -30.99 -18.85
N LEU A 73 -6.86 -30.04 -19.72
CA LEU A 73 -7.49 -29.90 -21.04
C LEU A 73 -7.28 -31.14 -21.93
N SER A 74 -6.10 -31.76 -21.84
CA SER A 74 -5.80 -33.01 -22.56
C SER A 74 -6.68 -34.17 -22.05
N ALA A 75 -6.85 -34.30 -20.74
CA ALA A 75 -7.74 -35.29 -20.14
C ALA A 75 -9.22 -35.05 -20.53
N PHE A 76 -9.66 -33.78 -20.58
CA PHE A 76 -11.00 -33.43 -21.05
C PHE A 76 -11.21 -33.78 -22.54
N CYS A 77 -10.25 -33.47 -23.42
CA CYS A 77 -10.33 -33.85 -24.84
C CYS A 77 -10.38 -35.37 -25.02
N GLY A 78 -9.64 -36.12 -24.19
CA GLY A 78 -9.70 -37.58 -24.15
C GLY A 78 -11.07 -38.11 -23.74
N GLU A 79 -11.70 -37.53 -22.71
CA GLU A 79 -13.04 -37.94 -22.28
C GLU A 79 -14.11 -37.54 -23.32
N LEU A 80 -14.00 -36.36 -23.94
CA LEU A 80 -14.89 -35.92 -25.01
C LEU A 80 -14.84 -36.88 -26.21
N ALA A 81 -13.66 -37.41 -26.53
CA ALA A 81 -13.47 -38.36 -27.62
C ALA A 81 -14.18 -39.71 -27.43
N ARG A 82 -14.55 -40.05 -26.19
CA ARG A 82 -15.31 -41.28 -25.87
C ARG A 82 -16.78 -41.22 -26.29
N ILE A 83 -17.22 -40.10 -26.88
CA ILE A 83 -18.49 -39.99 -27.60
C ILE A 83 -18.69 -41.12 -28.64
N ALA A 84 -17.60 -41.60 -29.26
CA ALA A 84 -17.64 -42.71 -30.22
C ALA A 84 -18.00 -44.06 -29.57
N GLU A 85 -17.79 -44.21 -28.26
CA GLU A 85 -18.07 -45.42 -27.49
C GLU A 85 -19.37 -45.31 -26.68
N TRP A 86 -20.05 -44.18 -26.77
CA TRP A 86 -21.14 -43.87 -25.86
C TRP A 86 -22.38 -44.74 -26.14
N SER A 87 -22.83 -45.44 -25.10
CA SER A 87 -24.00 -46.31 -25.13
C SER A 87 -25.31 -45.62 -24.76
N PHE A 88 -25.33 -44.28 -24.69
CA PHE A 88 -26.42 -43.48 -24.13
C PHE A 88 -26.66 -43.72 -22.63
N SER A 89 -25.62 -44.14 -21.90
CA SER A 89 -25.64 -44.19 -20.44
C SER A 89 -25.30 -42.82 -19.83
N PRO A 90 -25.79 -42.49 -18.62
CA PRO A 90 -25.44 -41.25 -17.93
C PRO A 90 -23.98 -41.16 -17.48
N ALA A 91 -23.27 -42.28 -17.43
CA ALA A 91 -21.90 -42.34 -16.91
C ALA A 91 -20.90 -41.47 -17.70
N TRP A 92 -20.99 -41.48 -19.03
CA TRP A 92 -20.06 -40.71 -19.88
C TRP A 92 -20.30 -39.19 -19.79
N PRO A 93 -21.52 -38.66 -19.96
CA PRO A 93 -21.76 -37.22 -19.80
C PRO A 93 -21.42 -36.72 -18.39
N ALA A 94 -21.66 -37.53 -17.35
CA ALA A 94 -21.26 -37.20 -15.99
C ALA A 94 -19.72 -37.14 -15.81
N SER A 95 -18.99 -38.11 -16.39
CA SER A 95 -17.52 -38.08 -16.39
C SER A 95 -16.97 -36.87 -17.16
N LEU A 96 -17.60 -36.50 -18.28
CA LEU A 96 -17.22 -35.34 -19.08
C LEU A 96 -17.43 -34.03 -18.31
N ALA A 97 -18.57 -33.89 -17.63
CA ALA A 97 -18.86 -32.77 -16.74
C ALA A 97 -17.84 -32.66 -15.58
N ALA A 98 -17.46 -33.79 -14.96
CA ALA A 98 -16.44 -33.82 -13.93
C ALA A 98 -15.06 -33.36 -14.44
N ARG A 99 -14.65 -33.84 -15.62
CA ARG A 99 -13.40 -33.40 -16.27
C ARG A 99 -13.42 -31.92 -16.60
N TRP A 100 -14.57 -31.39 -17.02
CA TRP A 100 -14.71 -29.96 -17.27
C TRP A 100 -14.59 -29.14 -15.98
N SER A 101 -15.21 -29.60 -14.89
CA SER A 101 -15.05 -28.98 -13.57
C SER A 101 -13.58 -28.90 -13.15
N GLU A 102 -12.80 -29.96 -13.38
CA GLU A 102 -11.35 -29.96 -13.10
C GLU A 102 -10.60 -28.92 -13.94
N CYS A 103 -10.94 -28.79 -15.23
CA CYS A 103 -10.34 -27.80 -16.12
C CYS A 103 -10.67 -26.36 -15.70
N TYR A 104 -11.94 -26.11 -15.38
CA TYR A 104 -12.41 -24.79 -14.95
C TYR A 104 -11.71 -24.35 -13.66
N LEU A 105 -11.60 -25.25 -12.67
CA LEU A 105 -10.87 -25.01 -11.43
C LEU A 105 -9.35 -24.83 -11.64
N ALA A 106 -8.79 -25.42 -12.70
CA ALA A 106 -7.39 -25.22 -13.07
C ALA A 106 -7.15 -23.87 -13.79
N GLY A 107 -8.20 -23.09 -14.10
CA GLY A 107 -8.10 -21.79 -14.77
C GLY A 107 -8.34 -21.84 -16.29
N ALA A 108 -8.99 -22.88 -16.80
CA ALA A 108 -9.41 -22.92 -18.20
C ALA A 108 -10.51 -21.88 -18.48
N VAL A 109 -10.44 -21.23 -19.64
CA VAL A 109 -11.45 -20.27 -20.10
C VAL A 109 -12.78 -20.96 -20.41
N ALA A 110 -13.90 -20.33 -20.06
CA ALA A 110 -15.25 -20.91 -20.15
C ALA A 110 -15.66 -21.28 -21.59
N GLU A 111 -15.02 -20.69 -22.60
CA GLU A 111 -15.27 -20.93 -24.02
C GLU A 111 -14.68 -22.26 -24.52
N PHE A 112 -13.72 -22.84 -23.80
CA PHE A 112 -12.98 -24.02 -24.25
C PHE A 112 -13.85 -25.24 -24.62
N PRO A 113 -14.90 -25.62 -23.87
CA PRO A 113 -15.76 -26.75 -24.22
C PRO A 113 -16.43 -26.57 -25.58
N PHE A 114 -16.84 -25.34 -25.89
CA PHE A 114 -17.48 -25.01 -27.17
C PHE A 114 -16.47 -25.15 -28.31
N MET A 115 -15.25 -24.64 -28.11
CA MET A 115 -14.15 -24.82 -29.07
C MET A 115 -13.84 -26.30 -29.29
N ALA A 116 -13.79 -27.10 -28.22
CA ALA A 116 -13.50 -28.53 -28.28
C ALA A 116 -14.60 -29.32 -28.99
N ILE A 117 -15.88 -29.00 -28.72
CA ILE A 117 -17.04 -29.59 -29.41
C ILE A 117 -17.07 -29.19 -30.89
N GLU A 118 -16.76 -27.93 -31.22
CA GLU A 118 -16.67 -27.49 -32.61
C GLU A 118 -15.53 -28.21 -33.35
N GLY A 119 -14.36 -28.31 -32.70
CA GLY A 119 -13.22 -29.06 -33.23
C GLY A 119 -13.55 -30.54 -33.45
N LEU A 120 -14.28 -31.15 -32.51
CA LEU A 120 -14.77 -32.52 -32.63
C LEU A 120 -15.67 -32.67 -33.86
N ILE A 121 -16.67 -31.80 -34.04
CA ILE A 121 -17.59 -31.84 -35.18
C ILE A 121 -16.83 -31.65 -36.50
N ALA A 122 -15.86 -30.74 -36.55
CA ALA A 122 -15.03 -30.52 -37.74
C ALA A 122 -14.21 -31.78 -38.11
N ILE A 123 -13.62 -32.46 -37.12
CA ILE A 123 -12.90 -33.73 -37.34
C ILE A 123 -13.87 -34.81 -37.83
N CYS A 124 -15.07 -34.89 -37.25
CA CYS A 124 -16.12 -35.83 -37.66
C CYS A 124 -16.56 -35.58 -39.11
N GLN A 125 -16.78 -34.31 -39.48
CA GLN A 125 -17.15 -33.90 -40.83
C GLN A 125 -16.08 -34.33 -41.86
N GLN A 126 -14.81 -34.09 -41.56
CA GLN A 126 -13.71 -34.49 -42.44
C GLN A 126 -13.65 -36.02 -42.62
N ARG A 127 -13.91 -36.79 -41.55
CA ARG A 127 -13.90 -38.26 -41.61
C ARG A 127 -15.11 -38.86 -42.31
N LEU A 128 -16.28 -38.23 -42.18
CA LEU A 128 -17.51 -38.69 -42.84
C LEU A 128 -17.46 -38.45 -44.34
N PHE A 129 -17.08 -37.25 -44.79
CA PHE A 129 -17.17 -36.88 -46.20
C PHE A 129 -15.84 -37.03 -46.97
N GLY A 130 -14.69 -36.87 -46.30
CA GLY A 130 -13.39 -36.83 -46.97
C GLY A 130 -13.36 -35.78 -48.11
N GLU A 131 -12.72 -36.11 -49.23
CA GLU A 131 -12.73 -35.29 -50.47
C GLU A 131 -13.76 -35.79 -51.50
N ARG A 132 -14.79 -36.54 -51.08
CA ARG A 132 -15.71 -37.22 -52.01
C ARG A 132 -16.77 -36.25 -52.56
N ALA A 133 -17.10 -36.40 -53.85
CA ALA A 133 -18.11 -35.58 -54.53
C ALA A 133 -19.57 -35.99 -54.24
N MET A 134 -19.80 -37.19 -53.66
CA MET A 134 -21.14 -37.71 -53.36
C MET A 134 -21.23 -38.07 -51.88
N VAL A 135 -22.25 -37.53 -51.20
CA VAL A 135 -22.51 -37.71 -49.77
C VAL A 135 -23.78 -38.54 -49.58
N TYR A 136 -23.72 -39.55 -48.73
CA TYR A 136 -24.88 -40.40 -48.45
C TYR A 136 -25.82 -39.75 -47.43
N ARG A 137 -27.13 -40.01 -47.56
CA ARG A 137 -28.15 -39.51 -46.61
C ARG A 137 -27.82 -39.87 -45.15
N LEU A 138 -27.31 -41.09 -44.91
CA LEU A 138 -26.89 -41.53 -43.59
C LEU A 138 -25.74 -40.66 -43.02
N GLU A 139 -24.80 -40.21 -43.84
CA GLU A 139 -23.68 -39.36 -43.39
C GLU A 139 -24.19 -37.95 -43.02
N LEU A 140 -25.19 -37.44 -43.73
CA LEU A 140 -25.88 -36.19 -43.36
C LEU A 140 -26.69 -36.32 -42.06
N ASP A 141 -27.39 -37.45 -41.89
CA ASP A 141 -28.15 -37.74 -40.68
C ASP A 141 -27.22 -37.86 -39.46
N ILE A 142 -26.05 -38.48 -39.63
CA ILE A 142 -24.99 -38.55 -38.61
C ILE A 142 -24.48 -37.16 -38.25
N LEU A 143 -24.11 -36.34 -39.25
CA LEU A 143 -23.60 -35.00 -38.99
C LEU A 143 -24.65 -34.14 -38.26
N SER A 144 -25.91 -34.18 -38.70
CA SER A 144 -27.02 -33.47 -38.06
C SER A 144 -27.20 -33.92 -36.60
N ALA A 145 -27.12 -35.22 -36.33
CA ALA A 145 -27.20 -35.76 -34.97
C ALA A 145 -26.01 -35.32 -34.09
N LEU A 146 -24.79 -35.30 -34.64
CA LEU A 146 -23.60 -34.82 -33.93
C LEU A 146 -23.65 -33.32 -33.62
N VAL A 147 -24.18 -32.49 -34.53
CA VAL A 147 -24.37 -31.05 -34.28
C VAL A 147 -25.37 -30.84 -33.15
N ARG A 148 -26.50 -31.54 -33.15
CA ARG A 148 -27.50 -31.48 -32.05
C ARG A 148 -26.91 -31.95 -30.72
N LEU A 149 -26.11 -33.01 -30.75
CA LEU A 149 -25.38 -33.49 -29.58
C LEU A 149 -24.34 -32.47 -29.10
N GLY A 150 -23.65 -31.78 -30.00
CA GLY A 150 -22.74 -30.69 -29.63
C GLY A 150 -23.45 -29.57 -28.86
N TRP A 151 -24.65 -29.18 -29.28
CA TRP A 151 -25.46 -28.19 -28.56
C TRP A 151 -25.92 -28.71 -27.20
N CYS A 152 -26.30 -29.99 -27.13
CA CYS A 152 -26.66 -30.67 -25.90
C CYS A 152 -25.52 -30.68 -24.87
N LEU A 153 -24.30 -31.02 -25.31
CA LEU A 153 -23.10 -31.03 -24.47
C LEU A 153 -22.68 -29.61 -24.09
N GLY A 154 -22.78 -28.65 -25.01
CA GLY A 154 -22.50 -27.23 -24.73
C GLY A 154 -23.40 -26.68 -23.61
N GLY A 155 -24.69 -27.04 -23.63
CA GLY A 155 -25.61 -26.70 -22.54
C GLY A 155 -25.21 -27.34 -21.20
N LEU A 156 -24.94 -28.65 -21.19
CA LEU A 156 -24.52 -29.38 -19.99
C LEU A 156 -23.24 -28.79 -19.36
N LEU A 157 -22.22 -28.49 -20.18
CA LEU A 157 -20.94 -27.99 -19.70
C LEU A 157 -21.00 -26.51 -19.30
N SER A 158 -21.88 -25.73 -19.93
CA SER A 158 -22.19 -24.36 -19.49
C SER A 158 -22.85 -24.35 -18.11
N ASP A 159 -23.77 -25.28 -17.83
CA ASP A 159 -24.40 -25.40 -16.52
C ASP A 159 -23.35 -25.71 -15.44
N VAL A 160 -22.38 -26.59 -15.73
CA VAL A 160 -21.23 -26.86 -14.83
C VAL A 160 -20.40 -25.60 -14.57
N SER A 161 -20.08 -24.80 -15.59
CA SER A 161 -19.35 -23.54 -15.41
C SER A 161 -20.13 -22.54 -14.56
N ILE A 162 -21.44 -22.42 -14.78
CA ILE A 162 -22.32 -21.54 -14.01
C ILE A 162 -22.40 -22.00 -12.55
N GLU A 163 -22.53 -23.30 -12.29
CA GLU A 163 -22.55 -23.86 -10.95
C GLU A 163 -21.24 -23.58 -10.20
N GLN A 164 -20.08 -23.73 -10.86
CA GLN A 164 -18.78 -23.42 -10.24
C GLN A 164 -18.62 -21.93 -9.93
N GLU A 165 -19.03 -21.06 -10.85
CA GLU A 165 -19.02 -19.60 -10.66
C GLU A 165 -19.95 -19.19 -9.51
N GLN A 166 -21.14 -19.80 -9.42
CA GLN A 166 -22.08 -19.56 -8.32
C GLN A 166 -21.54 -20.07 -6.98
N ALA A 167 -20.92 -21.25 -6.95
CA ALA A 167 -20.29 -21.78 -5.75
C ALA A 167 -19.13 -20.89 -5.28
N PHE A 168 -18.29 -20.42 -6.20
CA PHE A 168 -17.23 -19.45 -5.91
C PHE A 168 -17.79 -18.15 -5.34
N ARG A 169 -18.85 -17.60 -5.96
CA ARG A 169 -19.54 -16.40 -5.46
C ARG A 169 -20.10 -16.62 -4.07
N LEU A 170 -20.78 -17.73 -3.81
CA LEU A 170 -21.34 -18.07 -2.49
C LEU A 170 -20.25 -18.22 -1.42
N CYS A 171 -19.11 -18.84 -1.76
CA CYS A 171 -17.96 -18.91 -0.86
C CYS A 171 -17.33 -17.54 -0.59
N ALA A 172 -17.15 -16.72 -1.62
CA ALA A 172 -16.64 -15.34 -1.50
C ALA A 172 -17.63 -14.41 -0.78
N GLU A 173 -18.92 -14.74 -0.83
CA GLU A 173 -20.00 -14.04 -0.16
C GLU A 173 -19.99 -14.27 1.35
N ASP A 174 -19.54 -15.43 1.83
CA ASP A 174 -19.62 -15.86 3.23
C ASP A 174 -18.28 -15.92 3.99
N GLY A 175 -17.14 -15.69 3.33
CA GLY A 175 -15.82 -15.73 3.95
C GLY A 175 -14.75 -14.97 3.16
N ASP A 176 -13.63 -14.70 3.81
CA ASP A 176 -12.41 -14.21 3.15
C ASP A 176 -11.76 -15.39 2.39
N PRO A 177 -11.45 -15.23 1.09
CA PRO A 177 -10.99 -16.34 0.24
C PRO A 177 -9.61 -16.87 0.61
N VAL A 178 -8.79 -16.05 1.28
CA VAL A 178 -7.43 -16.42 1.70
C VAL A 178 -7.46 -17.04 3.09
N LEU A 179 -8.22 -16.43 4.00
CA LEU A 179 -8.18 -16.75 5.43
C LEU A 179 -9.23 -17.78 5.86
N GLY A 180 -10.30 -17.96 5.08
CA GLY A 180 -11.41 -18.85 5.43
C GLY A 180 -12.25 -18.39 6.63
N ILE A 181 -12.01 -17.19 7.15
CA ILE A 181 -12.78 -16.57 8.25
C ILE A 181 -13.90 -15.67 7.69
N PRO A 182 -14.94 -15.32 8.48
CA PRO A 182 -15.99 -14.40 8.05
C PRO A 182 -15.44 -13.08 7.48
N ASN A 183 -15.89 -12.71 6.30
CA ASN A 183 -15.59 -11.42 5.68
C ASN A 183 -16.42 -10.27 6.31
N ARG A 184 -16.19 -9.04 5.84
CA ARG A 184 -16.90 -7.83 6.26
C ARG A 184 -18.43 -7.95 6.28
N ARG A 185 -19.01 -8.56 5.23
CA ARG A 185 -20.47 -8.73 5.09
C ARG A 185 -21.02 -9.66 6.17
N ARG A 186 -20.35 -10.80 6.36
CA ARG A 186 -20.74 -11.78 7.38
C ARG A 186 -20.50 -11.26 8.80
N PHE A 187 -19.41 -10.52 9.02
CA PHE A 187 -19.15 -9.83 10.28
C PHE A 187 -20.34 -8.97 10.73
N LEU A 188 -20.86 -8.10 9.86
CA LEU A 188 -22.01 -7.23 10.20
C LEU A 188 -23.26 -8.05 10.56
N THR A 189 -23.49 -9.14 9.84
CA THR A 189 -24.62 -10.05 10.09
C THR A 189 -24.47 -10.77 11.44
N LEU A 190 -23.27 -11.27 11.74
CA LEU A 190 -22.95 -11.91 13.03
C LEU A 190 -23.07 -10.93 14.19
N LEU A 191 -22.55 -9.71 14.02
CA LEU A 191 -22.64 -8.66 15.02
C LEU A 191 -24.10 -8.28 15.33
N ALA A 192 -24.93 -8.12 14.29
CA ALA A 192 -26.36 -7.88 14.45
C ALA A 192 -27.08 -9.04 15.17
N ASN A 193 -26.73 -10.28 14.87
CA ASN A 193 -27.31 -11.45 15.54
C ASN A 193 -26.94 -11.52 17.03
N HIS A 194 -25.69 -11.23 17.39
CA HIS A 194 -25.26 -11.19 18.78
C HIS A 194 -25.88 -10.01 19.55
N LEU A 195 -26.07 -8.85 18.91
CA LEU A 195 -26.74 -7.71 19.55
C LEU A 195 -28.20 -7.99 19.91
N ARG A 196 -28.92 -8.82 19.14
CA ARG A 196 -30.28 -9.27 19.53
C ARG A 196 -30.32 -10.09 20.82
N ILE A 197 -29.19 -10.68 21.21
CA ILE A 197 -29.05 -11.41 22.49
C ILE A 197 -28.75 -10.41 23.62
N VAL A 198 -27.97 -9.35 23.35
CA VAL A 198 -27.72 -8.23 24.27
C VAL A 198 -29.02 -7.56 24.72
N ASP A 199 -29.98 -7.38 23.81
CA ASP A 199 -31.32 -6.83 24.11
C ASP A 199 -32.07 -7.60 25.22
N LYS A 200 -31.65 -8.84 25.51
CA LYS A 200 -32.23 -9.71 26.55
C LYS A 200 -31.46 -9.68 27.87
N GLY A 201 -30.52 -8.74 28.03
CA GLY A 201 -29.75 -8.50 29.27
C GLY A 201 -28.30 -8.99 29.24
N GLY A 202 -27.76 -9.33 28.07
CA GLY A 202 -26.33 -9.68 27.90
C GLY A 202 -25.44 -8.46 27.61
N GLN A 203 -24.13 -8.69 27.45
CA GLN A 203 -23.19 -7.70 26.91
C GLN A 203 -22.36 -8.34 25.78
N LEU A 204 -21.89 -7.50 24.86
CA LEU A 204 -21.11 -7.92 23.68
C LEU A 204 -19.91 -7.01 23.53
N GLY A 205 -18.71 -7.58 23.47
CA GLY A 205 -17.49 -6.84 23.16
C GLY A 205 -17.16 -6.88 21.67
N LEU A 206 -16.48 -5.84 21.19
CA LEU A 206 -15.90 -5.78 19.87
C LEU A 206 -14.47 -5.22 19.98
N VAL A 207 -13.52 -5.89 19.32
CA VAL A 207 -12.16 -5.38 19.12
C VAL A 207 -11.89 -5.30 17.62
N VAL A 208 -11.34 -4.17 17.16
CA VAL A 208 -10.83 -4.01 15.80
C VAL A 208 -9.32 -3.85 15.88
N LEU A 209 -8.59 -4.65 15.12
CA LEU A 209 -7.13 -4.63 15.03
C LEU A 209 -6.74 -4.21 13.61
N ALA A 210 -5.77 -3.31 13.53
CA ALA A 210 -5.15 -2.92 12.27
C ALA A 210 -3.62 -2.99 12.35
N VAL A 211 -3.00 -3.19 11.20
CA VAL A 211 -1.54 -3.21 11.06
C VAL A 211 -1.09 -2.05 10.20
N GLU A 212 -0.04 -1.36 10.64
CA GLU A 212 0.63 -0.32 9.88
C GLU A 212 1.99 -0.87 9.47
N TRP A 213 2.06 -1.42 8.26
CA TRP A 213 3.31 -1.94 7.71
C TRP A 213 4.24 -0.83 7.26
N GLY A 214 5.54 -1.08 7.37
CA GLY A 214 6.55 -0.31 6.64
C GLY A 214 6.75 -0.85 5.23
N ARG A 215 7.52 -0.11 4.42
CA ARG A 215 7.79 -0.43 3.00
C ARG A 215 8.34 -1.83 2.72
N SER A 216 8.85 -2.53 3.73
CA SER A 216 9.30 -3.93 3.61
C SER A 216 8.21 -4.88 3.11
N VAL A 217 6.93 -4.57 3.36
CA VAL A 217 5.79 -5.42 2.93
C VAL A 217 5.40 -5.15 1.47
N ASP A 218 5.67 -3.94 0.95
CA ASP A 218 5.32 -3.56 -0.43
C ASP A 218 6.12 -4.36 -1.48
N VAL A 219 7.27 -4.92 -1.08
CA VAL A 219 8.15 -5.72 -1.93
C VAL A 219 7.73 -7.20 -1.98
N LEU A 220 6.82 -7.64 -1.10
CA LEU A 220 6.38 -9.03 -1.05
C LEU A 220 5.49 -9.37 -2.25
N ALA A 221 5.68 -10.57 -2.80
CA ALA A 221 4.77 -11.12 -3.79
C ALA A 221 3.37 -11.36 -3.19
N ILE A 222 2.36 -11.48 -4.05
CA ILE A 222 0.96 -11.64 -3.60
C ILE A 222 0.80 -12.87 -2.70
N ASP A 223 1.41 -14.00 -3.07
CA ASP A 223 1.38 -15.25 -2.31
C ASP A 223 2.08 -15.14 -0.96
N GLU A 224 3.17 -14.37 -0.87
CA GLU A 224 3.86 -14.10 0.39
C GLU A 224 3.01 -13.24 1.35
N ARG A 225 2.28 -12.27 0.80
CA ARG A 225 1.33 -11.44 1.58
C ARG A 225 0.16 -12.27 2.08
N ASP A 226 -0.40 -13.13 1.24
CA ASP A 226 -1.46 -14.05 1.64
C ASP A 226 -1.00 -15.00 2.75
N HIS A 227 0.22 -15.53 2.65
CA HIS A 227 0.81 -16.36 3.69
C HIS A 227 0.99 -15.60 5.02
N LEU A 228 1.43 -14.34 4.97
CA LEU A 228 1.54 -13.49 6.15
C LEU A 228 0.18 -13.24 6.81
N ARG A 229 -0.84 -12.89 6.02
CA ARG A 229 -2.21 -12.66 6.52
C ARG A 229 -2.78 -13.94 7.17
N LEU A 230 -2.53 -15.10 6.57
CA LEU A 230 -2.94 -16.39 7.10
C LEU A 230 -2.27 -16.68 8.44
N ALA A 231 -0.95 -16.54 8.52
CA ALA A 231 -0.19 -16.80 9.74
C ALA A 231 -0.62 -15.85 10.89
N LEU A 232 -0.88 -14.58 10.58
CA LEU A 232 -1.42 -13.62 11.56
C LEU A 232 -2.80 -14.03 12.07
N SER A 233 -3.70 -14.46 11.17
CA SER A 233 -5.03 -14.91 11.53
C SER A 233 -5.01 -16.16 12.39
N GLU A 234 -4.11 -17.12 12.11
CA GLU A 234 -3.89 -18.31 12.94
C GLU A 234 -3.39 -17.94 14.35
N ALA A 235 -2.43 -17.01 14.44
CA ALA A 235 -1.90 -16.52 15.72
C ALA A 235 -2.98 -15.81 16.55
N MET A 236 -3.84 -15.00 15.90
CA MET A 236 -4.99 -14.38 16.55
C MET A 236 -5.98 -15.43 17.03
N HIS A 237 -6.36 -16.37 16.17
CA HIS A 237 -7.32 -17.42 16.51
C HIS A 237 -6.87 -18.26 17.71
N ALA A 238 -5.58 -18.59 17.80
CA ALA A 238 -5.00 -19.31 18.93
C ALA A 238 -5.03 -18.52 20.26
N ALA A 239 -5.10 -17.19 20.20
CA ALA A 239 -5.18 -16.32 21.38
C ALA A 239 -6.62 -16.12 21.90
N LEU A 240 -7.62 -16.53 21.10
CA LEU A 240 -9.05 -16.32 21.35
C LEU A 240 -9.72 -17.51 22.03
N ARG A 241 -10.90 -17.26 22.62
CA ARG A 241 -11.75 -18.32 23.19
C ARG A 241 -12.54 -19.00 22.08
N PRO A 242 -13.02 -20.24 22.29
CA PRO A 242 -13.86 -20.93 21.30
C PRO A 242 -15.16 -20.20 20.93
N SER A 243 -15.66 -19.33 21.81
CA SER A 243 -16.86 -18.50 21.60
C SER A 243 -16.59 -17.22 20.81
N ASP A 244 -15.33 -16.78 20.74
CA ASP A 244 -14.97 -15.52 20.10
C ASP A 244 -14.93 -15.71 18.58
N VAL A 245 -15.33 -14.69 17.82
CA VAL A 245 -15.43 -14.78 16.37
C VAL A 245 -14.47 -13.81 15.70
N LEU A 246 -13.40 -14.35 15.11
CA LEU A 246 -12.44 -13.60 14.30
C LEU A 246 -13.00 -13.39 12.89
N CYS A 247 -12.94 -12.16 12.39
CA CYS A 247 -13.43 -11.75 11.08
C CYS A 247 -12.37 -10.91 10.36
N ALA A 248 -12.35 -11.00 9.03
CA ALA A 248 -11.55 -10.13 8.17
C ALA A 248 -12.38 -8.91 7.75
N LEU A 249 -11.87 -7.70 8.01
CA LEU A 249 -12.50 -6.46 7.55
C LEU A 249 -11.84 -5.88 6.29
N GLY A 250 -10.57 -6.20 6.07
CA GLY A 250 -9.77 -5.80 4.91
C GLY A 250 -8.43 -6.53 4.88
N ASP A 251 -7.48 -6.03 4.08
CA ASP A 251 -6.18 -6.68 3.91
C ASP A 251 -5.31 -6.64 5.17
N ASP A 252 -5.33 -5.50 5.87
CA ASP A 252 -4.57 -5.26 7.10
C ASP A 252 -5.47 -5.02 8.32
N GLU A 253 -6.73 -5.43 8.24
CA GLU A 253 -7.73 -5.21 9.30
C GLU A 253 -8.52 -6.46 9.68
N TRP A 254 -8.60 -6.70 10.98
CA TRP A 254 -9.36 -7.79 11.60
C TRP A 254 -10.33 -7.25 12.65
N ALA A 255 -11.43 -7.96 12.85
CA ALA A 255 -12.34 -7.73 13.96
C ALA A 255 -12.56 -9.01 14.75
N VAL A 256 -12.74 -8.85 16.07
CA VAL A 256 -13.09 -9.93 16.97
C VAL A 256 -14.36 -9.56 17.72
N ILE A 257 -15.40 -10.36 17.51
CA ILE A 257 -16.63 -10.31 18.28
C ILE A 257 -16.41 -11.15 19.54
N LEU A 258 -16.75 -10.59 20.71
CA LEU A 258 -16.60 -11.23 22.03
C LEU A 258 -17.99 -11.42 22.65
N PRO A 259 -18.70 -12.53 22.34
CA PRO A 259 -20.01 -12.83 22.92
C PRO A 259 -19.95 -13.02 24.44
N ASP A 260 -21.10 -12.86 25.10
CA ASP A 260 -21.29 -13.12 26.53
C ASP A 260 -20.24 -12.43 27.42
N LEU A 261 -20.03 -11.13 27.17
CA LEU A 261 -19.12 -10.31 27.95
C LEU A 261 -19.65 -10.20 29.39
N HIS A 262 -18.83 -10.53 30.38
CA HIS A 262 -19.20 -10.42 31.80
C HIS A 262 -18.60 -9.19 32.47
N ASN A 263 -17.46 -8.73 31.95
CA ASN A 263 -16.74 -7.58 32.46
C ASN A 263 -16.08 -6.84 31.30
N PRO A 264 -16.25 -5.51 31.16
CA PRO A 264 -15.58 -4.69 30.15
C PRO A 264 -14.05 -4.88 30.07
N ALA A 265 -13.38 -5.20 31.18
CA ALA A 265 -11.95 -5.50 31.21
C ALA A 265 -11.54 -6.67 30.29
N GLN A 266 -12.49 -7.55 29.93
CA GLN A 266 -12.26 -8.64 28.98
C GLN A 266 -11.98 -8.11 27.56
N VAL A 267 -12.55 -6.97 27.17
CA VAL A 267 -12.26 -6.32 25.87
C VAL A 267 -10.80 -5.87 25.84
N SER A 268 -10.33 -5.23 26.91
CA SER A 268 -8.93 -4.80 27.02
C SER A 268 -7.96 -5.97 27.03
N LEU A 269 -8.30 -7.03 27.77
CA LEU A 269 -7.49 -8.25 27.78
C LEU A 269 -7.41 -8.89 26.39
N ALA A 270 -8.52 -8.98 25.66
CA ALA A 270 -8.55 -9.51 24.30
C ALA A 270 -7.70 -8.67 23.34
N GLY A 271 -7.86 -7.34 23.37
CA GLY A 271 -7.08 -6.41 22.54
C GLY A 271 -5.57 -6.55 22.75
N HIS A 272 -5.12 -6.56 24.01
CA HIS A 272 -3.70 -6.78 24.32
C HIS A 272 -3.20 -8.17 23.89
N LYS A 273 -4.00 -9.23 24.10
CA LYS A 273 -3.63 -10.59 23.69
C LYS A 273 -3.44 -10.70 22.18
N LEU A 274 -4.34 -10.11 21.39
CA LEU A 274 -4.28 -10.13 19.94
C LEU A 274 -3.04 -9.41 19.43
N VAL A 275 -2.78 -8.20 19.91
CA VAL A 275 -1.59 -7.42 19.53
C VAL A 275 -0.31 -8.18 19.91
N ASN A 276 -0.23 -8.72 21.12
CA ASN A 276 0.94 -9.47 21.58
C ASN A 276 1.17 -10.76 20.76
N ALA A 277 0.10 -11.47 20.37
CA ALA A 277 0.21 -12.66 19.53
C ALA A 277 0.79 -12.32 18.15
N CYS A 278 0.33 -11.21 17.55
CA CYS A 278 0.83 -10.74 16.27
C CYS A 278 2.29 -10.26 16.35
N GLU A 279 2.64 -9.50 17.39
CA GLU A 279 4.01 -9.05 17.62
C GLU A 279 4.98 -10.21 17.86
N ALA A 280 4.54 -11.25 18.59
CA ALA A 280 5.33 -12.46 18.80
C ALA A 280 5.56 -13.22 17.49
N LEU A 281 4.52 -13.40 16.66
CA LEU A 281 4.65 -14.02 15.35
C LEU A 281 5.61 -13.21 14.45
N ARG A 282 5.42 -11.89 14.36
CA ARG A 282 6.27 -11.01 13.56
C ARG A 282 7.72 -11.12 14.02
N SER A 283 7.98 -11.07 15.32
CA SER A 283 9.34 -11.11 15.86
C SER A 283 10.04 -12.45 15.63
N ASN A 284 9.30 -13.57 15.65
CA ASN A 284 9.87 -14.91 15.55
C ASN A 284 9.99 -15.42 14.10
N ALA A 285 8.96 -15.23 13.28
CA ALA A 285 8.87 -15.79 11.92
C ALA A 285 9.10 -14.74 10.82
N PHE A 286 8.83 -13.47 11.10
CA PHE A 286 8.89 -12.38 10.11
C PHE A 286 9.76 -11.20 10.58
N SER A 287 10.89 -11.49 11.23
CA SER A 287 11.71 -10.50 11.94
C SER A 287 12.31 -9.40 11.04
N ARG A 288 12.32 -9.63 9.72
CA ARG A 288 12.72 -8.65 8.71
C ARG A 288 11.62 -7.64 8.38
N LEU A 289 10.36 -8.00 8.59
CA LEU A 289 9.23 -7.11 8.37
C LEU A 289 9.15 -6.08 9.50
N ARG A 290 8.90 -4.83 9.11
CA ARG A 290 8.61 -3.73 10.02
C ARG A 290 7.13 -3.41 9.92
N GLY A 291 6.48 -3.31 11.07
CA GLY A 291 5.09 -2.91 11.17
C GLY A 291 4.69 -2.75 12.62
N ARG A 292 3.60 -2.02 12.84
CA ARG A 292 3.02 -1.78 14.15
C ARG A 292 1.60 -2.32 14.21
N PHE A 293 1.32 -3.12 15.23
CA PHE A 293 -0.03 -3.64 15.48
C PHE A 293 -0.73 -2.75 16.51
N CYS A 294 -1.92 -2.28 16.16
CA CYS A 294 -2.76 -1.49 17.06
C CYS A 294 -4.17 -2.08 17.09
N ALA A 295 -4.82 -2.01 18.25
CA ALA A 295 -6.19 -2.43 18.41
C ALA A 295 -7.04 -1.37 19.13
N GLY A 296 -8.33 -1.35 18.84
CA GLY A 296 -9.33 -0.51 19.49
C GLY A 296 -10.54 -1.33 19.91
N GLY A 297 -11.08 -1.09 21.10
CA GLY A 297 -12.18 -1.88 21.65
C GLY A 297 -13.39 -1.06 22.10
N GLY A 298 -14.56 -1.69 22.08
CA GLY A 298 -15.80 -1.16 22.67
C GLY A 298 -16.77 -2.29 23.05
N TRP A 299 -17.86 -1.96 23.74
CA TRP A 299 -18.90 -2.94 24.07
C TRP A 299 -20.30 -2.35 24.03
N ALA A 300 -21.27 -3.23 23.77
CA ALA A 300 -22.69 -2.95 23.86
C ALA A 300 -23.27 -3.44 25.21
N PRO A 301 -24.29 -2.76 25.74
CA PRO A 301 -25.00 -1.62 25.13
C PRO A 301 -24.39 -0.24 25.44
N GLU A 302 -23.34 -0.15 26.26
CA GLU A 302 -22.84 1.12 26.80
C GLU A 302 -22.28 2.07 25.73
N HIS A 303 -21.51 1.57 24.76
CA HIS A 303 -20.90 2.41 23.73
C HIS A 303 -21.77 2.55 22.48
N ALA A 304 -22.60 1.54 22.19
CA ALA A 304 -23.59 1.55 21.11
C ALA A 304 -24.53 0.33 21.24
N ALA A 305 -25.72 0.43 20.63
CA ALA A 305 -26.72 -0.64 20.59
C ALA A 305 -26.94 -1.23 19.18
N ASP A 306 -26.33 -0.65 18.14
CA ASP A 306 -26.43 -1.14 16.76
C ASP A 306 -25.05 -1.56 16.20
N PRO A 307 -25.00 -2.42 15.17
CA PRO A 307 -23.75 -2.95 14.63
C PRO A 307 -22.77 -1.87 14.17
N LEU A 308 -23.26 -0.84 13.47
CA LEU A 308 -22.42 0.20 12.89
C LEU A 308 -21.90 1.15 13.98
N GLY A 309 -22.74 1.48 14.95
CA GLY A 309 -22.35 2.25 16.13
C GLY A 309 -21.26 1.56 16.95
N LEU A 310 -21.39 0.24 17.19
CA LEU A 310 -20.40 -0.51 17.97
C LEU A 310 -19.06 -0.62 17.24
N GLU A 311 -19.10 -0.85 15.93
CA GLU A 311 -17.90 -0.80 15.10
C GLU A 311 -17.25 0.59 15.08
N HIS A 312 -18.06 1.65 14.94
CA HIS A 312 -17.56 3.01 14.99
C HIS A 312 -16.86 3.32 16.33
N ALA A 313 -17.40 2.83 17.43
CA ALA A 313 -16.77 2.96 18.75
C ALA A 313 -15.40 2.27 18.79
N ALA A 314 -15.32 1.00 18.38
CA ALA A 314 -14.06 0.25 18.35
C ALA A 314 -13.01 0.89 17.41
N ARG A 315 -13.42 1.36 16.23
CA ARG A 315 -12.55 2.06 15.28
C ARG A 315 -12.07 3.41 15.81
N SER A 316 -12.91 4.16 16.50
CA SER A 316 -12.50 5.44 17.12
C SER A 316 -11.41 5.23 18.17
N ALA A 317 -11.54 4.17 18.96
CA ALA A 317 -10.49 3.77 19.91
C ALA A 317 -9.18 3.36 19.22
N LEU A 318 -9.28 2.65 18.10
CA LEU A 318 -8.11 2.25 17.30
C LEU A 318 -7.33 3.46 16.78
N VAL A 319 -8.04 4.49 16.28
CA VAL A 319 -7.40 5.75 15.83
C VAL A 319 -6.61 6.41 16.97
N VAL A 320 -7.17 6.46 18.18
CA VAL A 320 -6.46 7.05 19.33
C VAL A 320 -5.30 6.17 19.78
N ALA A 321 -5.42 4.84 19.73
CA ALA A 321 -4.30 3.94 20.00
C ALA A 321 -3.13 4.20 19.03
N LYS A 322 -3.42 4.34 17.74
CA LYS A 322 -2.44 4.69 16.70
C LYS A 322 -1.76 6.02 17.02
N ALA A 323 -2.54 7.10 17.19
CA ALA A 323 -2.03 8.46 17.44
C ALA A 323 -1.22 8.58 18.74
N SER A 324 -1.56 7.82 19.78
CA SER A 324 -0.91 7.90 21.09
C SER A 324 0.28 6.95 21.29
N GLY A 325 0.68 6.18 20.27
CA GLY A 325 1.76 5.19 20.42
C GLY A 325 1.36 3.95 21.23
N ARG A 326 0.10 3.83 21.66
CA ARG A 326 -0.40 2.69 22.45
C ARG A 326 -0.70 1.47 21.57
N LEU A 327 -0.56 0.28 22.16
CA LEU A 327 -0.91 -0.99 21.51
C LEU A 327 -2.42 -1.19 21.41
N PHE A 328 -3.15 -0.71 22.42
CA PHE A 328 -4.59 -0.85 22.52
C PHE A 328 -5.21 0.37 23.21
N ASP A 329 -6.42 0.74 22.82
CA ASP A 329 -7.26 1.70 23.55
C ASP A 329 -8.73 1.28 23.55
N VAL A 330 -9.49 1.81 24.50
CA VAL A 330 -10.92 1.57 24.64
C VAL A 330 -11.69 2.83 24.28
N TYR A 331 -12.83 2.67 23.63
CA TYR A 331 -13.72 3.78 23.35
C TYR A 331 -14.16 4.48 24.64
N CYS A 332 -14.03 5.81 24.66
CA CYS A 332 -14.75 6.68 25.56
C CYS A 332 -15.19 7.94 24.79
N ALA A 333 -16.12 8.73 25.35
CA ALA A 333 -16.64 9.91 24.66
C ALA A 333 -15.53 10.92 24.30
N ASP A 334 -14.51 11.06 25.15
CA ASP A 334 -13.37 11.95 24.90
C ASP A 334 -12.46 11.45 23.75
N VAL A 335 -12.32 10.13 23.62
CA VAL A 335 -11.59 9.46 22.53
C VAL A 335 -12.26 9.74 21.17
N ALA A 336 -13.59 9.70 21.12
CA ALA A 336 -14.35 10.00 19.91
C ALA A 336 -14.22 11.47 19.47
N ALA A 337 -14.25 12.39 20.44
CA ALA A 337 -14.06 13.82 20.19
C ALA A 337 -12.66 14.10 19.63
N LYS A 338 -11.62 13.45 20.18
CA LYS A 338 -10.24 13.60 19.72
C LYS A 338 -10.04 13.11 18.28
N ALA A 339 -10.56 11.93 17.94
CA ALA A 339 -10.46 11.40 16.58
C ALA A 339 -11.14 12.30 15.54
N ARG A 340 -12.26 12.95 15.88
CA ARG A 340 -12.93 13.93 15.01
C ARG A 340 -12.12 15.21 14.85
N LEU A 341 -11.49 15.69 15.93
CA LEU A 341 -10.61 16.86 15.88
C LEU A 341 -9.39 16.60 14.99
N ASP A 342 -8.79 15.41 15.08
CA ASP A 342 -7.64 15.03 14.26
C ASP A 342 -8.01 14.99 12.76
N ALA A 343 -9.17 14.41 12.40
CA ALA A 343 -9.65 14.40 11.01
C ALA A 343 -10.02 15.79 10.48
N SER A 344 -10.59 16.65 11.32
CA SER A 344 -10.83 18.06 10.96
C SER A 344 -9.51 18.77 10.68
N PHE A 345 -8.50 18.54 11.51
CA PHE A 345 -7.19 19.17 11.34
C PHE A 345 -6.46 18.71 10.07
N GLU A 346 -6.57 17.44 9.70
CA GLU A 346 -6.08 16.93 8.40
C GLU A 346 -6.69 17.69 7.23
N THR A 347 -8.02 17.85 7.28
CA THR A 347 -8.76 18.58 6.25
C THR A 347 -8.33 20.05 6.19
N GLU A 348 -8.16 20.70 7.35
CA GLU A 348 -7.69 22.08 7.44
C GLU A 348 -6.27 22.25 6.85
N VAL A 349 -5.35 21.33 7.13
CA VAL A 349 -3.96 21.38 6.61
C VAL A 349 -3.94 21.21 5.10
N ALA A 350 -4.68 20.23 4.55
CA ALA A 350 -4.76 20.03 3.11
C ALA A 350 -5.35 21.26 2.40
N GLN A 351 -6.45 21.80 2.93
CA GLN A 351 -7.06 23.02 2.40
C GLN A 351 -6.14 24.24 2.50
N ALA A 352 -5.36 24.36 3.57
CA ALA A 352 -4.41 25.46 3.74
C ALA A 352 -3.30 25.43 2.68
N LEU A 353 -2.82 24.24 2.32
CA LEU A 353 -1.85 24.07 1.23
C LEU A 353 -2.46 24.46 -0.13
N GLU A 354 -3.65 23.94 -0.44
CA GLU A 354 -4.36 24.25 -1.69
C GLU A 354 -4.70 25.74 -1.83
N ALA A 355 -5.17 26.36 -0.74
CA ALA A 355 -5.55 27.77 -0.68
C ALA A 355 -4.33 28.71 -0.48
N ARG A 356 -3.10 28.19 -0.48
CA ARG A 356 -1.84 28.94 -0.30
C ARG A 356 -1.84 29.83 0.96
N GLN A 357 -2.34 29.29 2.06
CA GLN A 357 -2.41 29.98 3.36
C GLN A 357 -1.11 29.86 4.16
N PHE A 358 -0.22 28.96 3.77
CA PHE A 358 1.12 28.87 4.34
C PHE A 358 1.97 30.08 3.96
N GLN A 359 2.94 30.38 4.82
CA GLN A 359 3.89 31.47 4.64
C GLN A 359 5.29 30.98 4.98
N LEU A 360 6.30 31.63 4.41
CA LEU A 360 7.70 31.43 4.80
C LEU A 360 8.18 32.67 5.55
N HIS A 361 8.71 32.46 6.75
CA HIS A 361 9.47 33.47 7.47
C HIS A 361 10.96 33.25 7.26
N LEU A 362 11.73 34.33 7.26
CA LEU A 362 13.18 34.30 7.06
C LEU A 362 13.90 34.53 8.39
N GLN A 363 14.80 33.63 8.75
CA GLN A 363 15.74 33.84 9.84
C GLN A 363 17.13 34.15 9.28
N PRO A 364 17.78 35.26 9.66
CA PRO A 364 19.06 35.64 9.07
C PRO A 364 20.22 34.75 9.52
N GLN A 365 21.11 34.49 8.56
CA GLN A 365 22.42 33.89 8.76
C GLN A 365 23.49 34.97 8.54
N VAL A 366 24.38 35.16 9.51
CA VAL A 366 25.37 36.23 9.50
C VAL A 366 26.80 35.72 9.51
N GLU A 367 27.67 36.44 8.82
CA GLU A 367 29.11 36.22 8.82
C GLU A 367 29.74 36.75 10.10
N LEU A 368 30.66 35.98 10.70
CA LEU A 368 31.41 36.38 11.88
C LEU A 368 32.85 36.78 11.52
N PRO A 369 33.39 37.86 12.11
CA PRO A 369 32.79 38.70 13.17
C PRO A 369 31.98 39.89 12.64
N SER A 370 31.84 40.07 11.32
CA SER A 370 31.27 41.30 10.71
C SER A 370 29.78 41.50 10.99
N ARG A 371 29.08 40.43 11.38
CA ARG A 371 27.61 40.31 11.47
C ARG A 371 26.89 40.72 10.17
N ARG A 372 27.60 40.65 9.04
CA ARG A 372 27.03 40.93 7.72
C ARG A 372 26.11 39.78 7.33
N LEU A 373 24.95 40.11 6.77
CA LEU A 373 24.03 39.10 6.22
C LEU A 373 24.70 38.32 5.08
N VAL A 374 24.64 36.99 5.15
CA VAL A 374 25.13 36.09 4.08
C VAL A 374 24.05 35.15 3.55
N GLY A 375 23.00 34.91 4.33
CA GLY A 375 21.91 34.02 3.96
C GLY A 375 20.71 34.18 4.88
N ALA A 376 19.68 33.42 4.61
CA ALA A 376 18.53 33.28 5.49
C ALA A 376 17.91 31.90 5.35
N GLU A 377 17.48 31.31 6.46
CA GLU A 377 16.70 30.10 6.44
C GLU A 377 15.21 30.42 6.31
N ALA A 378 14.54 29.78 5.36
CA ALA A 378 13.11 29.91 5.14
C ALA A 378 12.34 28.86 5.95
N LEU A 379 11.59 29.34 6.93
CA LEU A 379 10.86 28.51 7.89
C LEU A 379 9.35 28.59 7.65
N LEU A 380 8.72 27.43 7.49
CA LEU A 380 7.28 27.29 7.30
C LEU A 380 6.50 27.91 8.48
N ARG A 381 5.46 28.67 8.18
CA ARG A 381 4.51 29.24 9.14
C ARG A 381 3.09 29.07 8.63
N TRP A 382 2.19 28.80 9.55
CA TRP A 382 0.76 28.82 9.26
C TRP A 382 0.00 29.45 10.42
N HIS A 383 -0.82 30.43 10.07
CA HIS A 383 -1.82 30.99 10.96
C HIS A 383 -3.19 30.54 10.45
N ARG A 384 -3.95 29.87 11.32
CA ARG A 384 -5.34 29.51 11.01
C ARG A 384 -6.17 30.79 10.80
N PRO A 385 -7.32 30.71 10.11
CA PRO A 385 -8.21 31.84 9.90
C PRO A 385 -8.67 32.56 11.18
N ASP A 386 -8.64 31.86 12.32
CA ASP A 386 -8.95 32.40 13.65
C ASP A 386 -7.76 33.10 14.34
N GLY A 387 -6.60 33.20 13.66
CA GLY A 387 -5.38 33.84 14.14
C GLY A 387 -4.44 32.93 14.94
N ARG A 388 -4.80 31.67 15.22
CA ARG A 388 -3.93 30.75 15.97
C ARG A 388 -2.76 30.29 15.11
N SER A 389 -1.55 30.38 15.65
CA SER A 389 -0.34 29.82 15.02
C SER A 389 -0.32 28.31 15.19
N VAL A 390 0.02 27.59 14.13
CA VAL A 390 0.20 26.14 14.15
C VAL A 390 1.70 25.83 14.10
N SER A 391 2.13 24.84 14.88
CA SER A 391 3.53 24.44 14.96
C SER A 391 3.95 23.73 13.67
N PRO A 392 5.08 24.07 13.03
CA PRO A 392 5.50 23.42 11.78
C PRO A 392 5.62 21.88 11.90
N PRO A 393 6.19 21.29 12.98
CA PRO A 393 6.17 19.84 13.17
C PRO A 393 4.78 19.20 13.14
N GLU A 394 3.73 19.89 13.61
CA GLU A 394 2.36 19.36 13.55
C GLU A 394 1.84 19.32 12.11
N ILE A 395 2.16 20.35 11.32
CA ILE A 395 1.78 20.45 9.90
C ILE A 395 2.49 19.34 9.11
N LEU A 396 3.81 19.19 9.31
CA LEU A 396 4.63 18.21 8.60
C LEU A 396 4.16 16.78 8.89
N ARG A 397 3.87 16.44 10.15
CA ARG A 397 3.31 15.11 10.50
C ARG A 397 2.00 14.80 9.80
N VAL A 398 1.13 15.81 9.66
CA VAL A 398 -0.15 15.63 8.97
C VAL A 398 0.08 15.41 7.48
N LEU A 399 0.88 16.26 6.83
CA LEU A 399 1.17 16.18 5.39
C LEU A 399 1.86 14.87 5.02
N GLU A 400 2.78 14.38 5.86
CA GLU A 400 3.42 13.08 5.69
C GLU A 400 2.38 11.94 5.70
N ARG A 401 1.50 11.93 6.70
CA ARG A 401 0.45 10.91 6.83
C ARG A 401 -0.55 10.90 5.67
N ILE A 402 -0.92 12.06 5.14
CA ILE A 402 -1.86 12.18 4.02
C ILE A 402 -1.16 12.18 2.64
N GLY A 403 0.16 12.04 2.61
CA GLY A 403 0.95 11.92 1.38
C GLY A 403 1.13 13.21 0.57
N LEU A 404 1.04 14.38 1.21
CA LEU A 404 1.15 15.71 0.56
C LEU A 404 2.51 16.40 0.77
N MET A 405 3.54 15.66 1.18
CA MET A 405 4.90 16.21 1.33
C MET A 405 5.50 16.68 0.01
N PRO A 406 5.41 15.95 -1.12
CA PRO A 406 5.95 16.42 -2.40
C PRO A 406 5.33 17.74 -2.87
N GLU A 407 4.02 17.91 -2.67
CA GLU A 407 3.29 19.15 -2.96
C GLU A 407 3.78 20.31 -2.10
N LEU A 408 4.00 20.08 -0.80
CA LEU A 408 4.59 21.07 0.09
C LEU A 408 5.98 21.47 -0.38
N SER A 409 6.87 20.52 -0.65
CA SER A 409 8.25 20.78 -1.06
C SER A 409 8.29 21.64 -2.34
N ARG A 410 7.46 21.30 -3.34
CA ARG A 410 7.34 22.10 -4.57
C ARG A 410 6.84 23.52 -4.29
N TRP A 411 5.86 23.67 -3.40
CA TRP A 411 5.38 24.99 -2.98
C TRP A 411 6.46 25.80 -2.26
N VAL A 412 7.18 25.19 -1.31
CA VAL A 412 8.29 25.84 -0.56
C VAL A 412 9.37 26.34 -1.51
N ILE A 413 9.79 25.51 -2.48
CA ILE A 413 10.80 25.86 -3.49
C ILE A 413 10.33 27.06 -4.32
N GLN A 414 9.09 27.04 -4.80
CA GLN A 414 8.52 28.16 -5.56
C GLN A 414 8.49 29.46 -4.74
N GLN A 415 8.09 29.38 -3.47
CA GLN A 415 8.07 30.53 -2.59
C GLN A 415 9.48 31.03 -2.28
N ALA A 416 10.46 30.17 -2.06
CA ALA A 416 11.84 30.56 -1.83
C ALA A 416 12.45 31.29 -3.03
N VAL A 417 12.17 30.84 -4.25
CA VAL A 417 12.60 31.55 -5.48
C VAL A 417 11.93 32.92 -5.61
N GLN A 418 10.64 33.03 -5.28
CA GLN A 418 9.93 34.31 -5.25
C GLN A 418 10.50 35.27 -4.21
N ILE A 419 10.87 34.74 -3.04
CA ILE A 419 11.54 35.50 -1.98
C ILE A 419 12.90 36.00 -2.47
N LEU A 420 13.71 35.14 -3.09
CA LEU A 420 15.01 35.54 -3.65
C LEU A 420 14.85 36.67 -4.68
N ALA A 421 13.81 36.63 -5.50
CA ALA A 421 13.49 37.72 -6.44
C ALA A 421 13.12 39.03 -5.72
N ALA A 422 12.33 38.96 -4.64
CA ALA A 422 11.99 40.12 -3.82
C ALA A 422 13.23 40.72 -3.12
N LEU A 423 14.11 39.86 -2.58
CA LEU A 423 15.38 40.27 -1.98
C LEU A 423 16.30 40.94 -3.01
N ALA A 424 16.44 40.35 -4.20
CA ALA A 424 17.21 40.92 -5.31
C ALA A 424 16.69 42.31 -5.72
N ALA A 425 15.37 42.46 -5.85
CA ALA A 425 14.74 43.74 -6.17
C ALA A 425 14.98 44.81 -5.09
N ALA A 426 15.14 44.40 -3.82
CA ALA A 426 15.49 45.28 -2.72
C ALA A 426 17.00 45.60 -2.62
N GLY A 427 17.85 44.99 -3.47
CA GLY A 427 19.30 45.09 -3.43
C GLY A 427 19.97 44.17 -2.39
N CYS A 428 19.21 43.23 -1.81
CA CYS A 428 19.69 42.29 -0.81
C CYS A 428 20.30 41.05 -1.49
N ASP A 429 21.62 40.94 -1.42
CA ASP A 429 22.35 39.78 -1.89
C ASP A 429 22.53 38.77 -0.76
N ALA A 430 21.51 37.92 -0.59
CA ALA A 430 21.49 36.83 0.37
C ALA A 430 21.11 35.51 -0.31
N ARG A 431 21.64 34.41 0.20
CA ARG A 431 21.18 33.04 -0.07
C ARG A 431 19.89 32.75 0.72
N VAL A 432 19.06 31.84 0.23
CA VAL A 432 17.90 31.33 0.98
C VAL A 432 18.03 29.83 1.09
N SER A 433 18.03 29.34 2.32
CA SER A 433 18.01 27.92 2.63
C SER A 433 16.60 27.40 2.82
N VAL A 434 16.30 26.22 2.30
CA VAL A 434 15.01 25.54 2.46
C VAL A 434 15.22 24.10 2.88
N ASN A 435 14.38 23.63 3.79
CA ASN A 435 14.36 22.23 4.20
C ASN A 435 13.79 21.36 3.07
N LEU A 436 14.46 20.25 2.78
CA LEU A 436 14.05 19.23 1.82
C LEU A 436 13.95 17.89 2.53
N VAL A 437 12.85 17.15 2.33
CA VAL A 437 12.72 15.82 2.93
C VAL A 437 13.39 14.76 2.06
N ALA A 438 13.86 13.67 2.69
CA ALA A 438 14.61 12.63 1.99
C ALA A 438 13.80 11.96 0.87
N GLU A 439 12.47 11.85 1.05
CA GLU A 439 11.55 11.33 0.05
C GLU A 439 11.60 12.11 -1.26
N ASP A 440 11.81 13.44 -1.21
CA ASP A 440 11.90 14.29 -2.40
C ASP A 440 13.10 13.90 -3.28
N LEU A 441 14.17 13.34 -2.70
CA LEU A 441 15.35 12.90 -3.46
C LEU A 441 15.06 11.68 -4.33
N SER A 442 13.95 10.98 -4.09
CA SER A 442 13.50 9.88 -4.94
C SER A 442 12.81 10.38 -6.21
N ASP A 443 12.47 11.67 -6.30
CA ASP A 443 11.84 12.28 -7.48
C ASP A 443 12.92 12.71 -8.49
N PRO A 444 13.08 12.00 -9.63
CA PRO A 444 14.07 12.36 -10.64
C PRO A 444 13.72 13.66 -11.39
N GLU A 445 12.49 14.17 -11.29
CA GLU A 445 12.07 15.42 -11.92
C GLU A 445 12.34 16.65 -11.05
N LEU A 446 12.64 16.47 -9.76
CA LEU A 446 12.88 17.57 -8.82
C LEU A 446 13.98 18.55 -9.30
N PRO A 447 15.17 18.11 -9.77
CA PRO A 447 16.19 19.03 -10.27
C PRO A 447 15.73 19.83 -11.50
N ILE A 448 14.92 19.22 -12.36
CA ILE A 448 14.36 19.88 -13.55
C ILE A 448 13.37 20.96 -13.12
N PHE A 449 12.50 20.64 -12.17
CA PHE A 449 11.52 21.56 -11.61
C PHE A 449 12.19 22.78 -10.94
N ILE A 450 13.22 22.58 -10.15
CA ILE A 450 13.99 23.67 -9.51
C ILE A 450 14.60 24.58 -10.57
N ARG A 451 15.28 23.99 -11.57
CA ARG A 451 15.89 24.76 -12.67
C ARG A 451 14.86 25.62 -13.40
N GLN A 452 13.73 25.04 -13.79
CA GLN A 452 12.65 25.76 -14.49
C GLN A 452 12.07 26.88 -13.62
N THR A 453 11.93 26.65 -12.31
CA THR A 453 11.41 27.65 -11.37
C THR A 453 12.39 28.82 -11.25
N CYS A 454 13.68 28.55 -11.09
CA CYS A 454 14.74 29.57 -11.07
C CYS A 454 14.78 30.37 -12.38
N GLU A 455 14.72 29.70 -13.54
CA GLU A 455 14.69 30.34 -14.86
C GLU A 455 13.50 31.29 -15.02
N ALA A 456 12.30 30.85 -14.60
CA ALA A 456 11.08 31.65 -14.69
C ALA A 456 11.17 32.98 -13.92
N TRP A 457 11.88 32.99 -12.79
CA TRP A 457 12.07 34.18 -11.94
C TRP A 457 13.43 34.85 -12.11
N ARG A 458 14.28 34.35 -13.03
CA ARG A 458 15.64 34.85 -13.30
C ARG A 458 16.53 34.87 -12.05
N ILE A 459 16.43 33.81 -11.25
CA ILE A 459 17.25 33.61 -10.06
C ILE A 459 18.36 32.62 -10.37
N ASP A 460 19.57 32.94 -9.93
CA ASP A 460 20.69 31.99 -9.97
C ASP A 460 20.45 30.90 -8.91
N ALA A 461 20.46 29.64 -9.35
CA ALA A 461 20.22 28.49 -8.48
C ALA A 461 21.23 28.39 -7.32
N SER A 462 22.43 28.96 -7.45
CA SER A 462 23.44 29.02 -6.37
C SER A 462 23.03 29.86 -5.17
N ARG A 463 21.94 30.63 -5.30
CA ARG A 463 21.31 31.36 -4.19
C ARG A 463 20.33 30.50 -3.39
N LEU A 464 19.98 29.31 -3.86
CA LEU A 464 19.21 28.34 -3.09
C LEU A 464 20.16 27.34 -2.42
N CYS A 465 19.95 27.12 -1.13
CA CYS A 465 20.57 26.05 -0.38
C CYS A 465 19.48 25.05 0.06
N PHE A 466 19.66 23.76 -0.20
CA PHE A 466 18.74 22.73 0.26
C PHE A 466 19.32 22.03 1.48
N GLU A 467 18.59 22.10 2.59
CA GLU A 467 18.95 21.52 3.87
C GLU A 467 18.35 20.12 3.98
N LEU A 468 19.18 19.16 4.36
CA LEU A 468 18.84 17.74 4.46
C LEU A 468 19.28 17.22 5.83
N THR A 469 18.38 16.56 6.54
CA THR A 469 18.72 15.97 7.85
C THR A 469 19.60 14.72 7.69
N GLU A 470 20.51 14.53 8.65
CA GLU A 470 21.42 13.37 8.68
C GLU A 470 20.66 12.03 8.57
N GLY A 471 19.59 11.87 9.37
CA GLY A 471 18.80 10.64 9.42
C GLY A 471 18.07 10.31 8.11
N GLY A 472 17.69 11.33 7.35
CA GLY A 472 17.03 11.17 6.04
C GLY A 472 17.98 10.65 4.96
N LEU A 473 19.27 10.95 5.06
CA LEU A 473 20.26 10.54 4.06
C LEU A 473 20.78 9.12 4.28
N VAL A 474 20.81 8.61 5.51
CA VAL A 474 21.34 7.26 5.83
C VAL A 474 20.44 6.14 5.29
N SER A 475 19.16 6.41 5.07
CA SER A 475 18.15 5.43 4.66
C SER A 475 17.98 5.27 3.14
N THR A 476 18.72 6.03 2.32
CA THR A 476 18.47 6.13 0.88
C THR A 476 19.45 5.39 -0.02
N ASP A 477 18.91 4.72 -1.05
CA ASP A 477 19.63 3.98 -2.10
C ASP A 477 20.45 4.88 -3.04
N GLY A 478 21.24 4.30 -3.95
CA GLY A 478 22.09 5.03 -4.91
C GLY A 478 21.37 6.00 -5.86
N MET A 479 20.03 6.00 -5.91
CA MET A 479 19.24 6.98 -6.66
C MET A 479 19.25 8.36 -6.02
N SER A 480 19.23 8.47 -4.70
CA SER A 480 19.20 9.77 -4.00
C SER A 480 20.51 10.55 -4.18
N VAL A 481 21.66 9.86 -4.25
CA VAL A 481 22.96 10.48 -4.53
C VAL A 481 22.98 11.12 -5.93
N ARG A 482 22.38 10.46 -6.93
CA ARG A 482 22.29 11.01 -8.29
C ARG A 482 21.44 12.28 -8.33
N THR A 483 20.35 12.32 -7.59
CA THR A 483 19.50 13.52 -7.48
C THR A 483 20.27 14.66 -6.83
N LEU A 484 21.01 14.40 -5.74
CA LEU A 484 21.88 15.40 -5.10
C LEU A 484 22.96 15.92 -6.06
N GLU A 485 23.63 15.03 -6.80
CA GLU A 485 24.60 15.42 -7.82
C GLU A 485 23.95 16.28 -8.91
N ALA A 486 22.74 15.94 -9.35
CA ALA A 486 21.99 16.71 -10.35
C ALA A 486 21.58 18.10 -9.82
N LEU A 487 21.19 18.22 -8.54
CA LEU A 487 20.92 19.50 -7.90
C LEU A 487 22.17 20.39 -7.87
N LYS A 488 23.32 19.81 -7.51
CA LYS A 488 24.61 20.51 -7.49
C LYS A 488 25.06 20.92 -8.89
N GLN A 489 24.91 20.04 -9.89
CA GLN A 489 25.19 20.35 -11.29
C GLN A 489 24.26 21.45 -11.83
N GLY A 490 23.03 21.52 -11.33
CA GLY A 490 22.08 22.60 -11.59
C GLY A 490 22.44 23.93 -10.93
N GLY A 491 23.50 23.96 -10.11
CA GLY A 491 24.01 25.15 -9.43
C GLY A 491 23.50 25.33 -8.00
N GLY A 492 22.57 24.51 -7.52
CA GLY A 492 22.07 24.59 -6.15
C GLY A 492 23.13 24.19 -5.13
N ARG A 493 23.06 24.79 -3.93
CA ARG A 493 23.88 24.40 -2.79
C ARG A 493 23.18 23.36 -1.91
N LEU A 494 23.97 22.53 -1.24
CA LEU A 494 23.48 21.48 -0.36
C LEU A 494 24.06 21.64 1.05
N ALA A 495 23.20 21.63 2.06
CA ALA A 495 23.58 21.68 3.47
C ALA A 495 23.16 20.40 4.19
N LEU A 496 24.04 19.91 5.06
CA LEU A 496 23.73 18.83 5.98
C LEU A 496 23.28 19.41 7.32
N ASP A 497 22.05 19.10 7.71
CA ASP A 497 21.41 19.57 8.92
C ASP A 497 21.40 18.51 10.04
N ASP A 498 21.26 18.96 11.29
CA ASP A 498 21.27 18.14 12.51
C ASP A 498 22.52 17.25 12.70
N PHE A 499 23.67 17.66 12.14
CA PHE A 499 24.87 16.84 12.16
C PHE A 499 25.39 16.56 13.57
N GLY A 500 25.55 15.28 13.91
CA GLY A 500 26.10 14.86 15.21
C GLY A 500 25.08 14.19 16.14
N THR A 501 23.83 14.09 15.70
CA THR A 501 22.76 13.39 16.43
C THR A 501 22.62 11.91 16.02
N GLY A 502 23.27 11.49 14.91
CA GLY A 502 23.14 10.16 14.31
C GLY A 502 24.44 9.34 14.12
N TYR A 503 24.34 8.27 13.31
CA TYR A 503 25.40 7.28 13.03
C TYR A 503 26.10 7.49 11.68
N SER A 504 26.36 8.73 11.26
CA SER A 504 27.11 8.96 10.00
C SER A 504 28.54 8.45 10.07
N SER A 505 28.88 7.52 9.18
CA SER A 505 30.28 7.15 8.97
C SER A 505 31.03 8.27 8.24
N MET A 506 32.28 8.53 8.61
CA MET A 506 33.11 9.55 7.95
C MET A 506 33.28 9.30 6.44
N ASP A 507 33.21 8.02 6.01
CA ASP A 507 33.24 7.67 4.59
C ASP A 507 31.97 8.07 3.85
N TYR A 508 30.83 8.17 4.56
CA TYR A 508 29.57 8.63 4.00
C TYR A 508 29.61 10.14 3.73
N LEU A 509 30.00 10.93 4.73
CA LEU A 509 30.16 12.39 4.59
C LEU A 509 31.09 12.75 3.42
N ARG A 510 32.19 11.99 3.26
CA ARG A 510 33.15 12.18 2.16
C ARG A 510 32.55 12.01 0.76
N ARG A 511 31.49 11.21 0.61
CA ARG A 511 30.86 10.90 -0.69
C ARG A 511 29.70 11.82 -1.03
N LEU A 512 29.16 12.54 -0.04
CA LEU A 512 28.02 13.42 -0.25
C LEU A 512 28.47 14.73 -0.89
N PRO A 513 27.76 15.21 -1.92
CA PRO A 513 28.09 16.46 -2.59
C PRO A 513 27.64 17.70 -1.80
N VAL A 514 27.84 17.74 -0.48
CA VAL A 514 27.44 18.87 0.38
C VAL A 514 28.45 20.02 0.32
N ASP A 515 27.96 21.24 0.60
CA ASP A 515 28.75 22.49 0.63
C ASP A 515 28.80 23.08 2.04
N GLU A 516 27.79 22.79 2.85
CA GLU A 516 27.57 23.38 4.16
C GLU A 516 27.20 22.32 5.20
N LEU A 517 27.62 22.54 6.45
CA LEU A 517 27.28 21.73 7.60
C LEU A 517 26.70 22.64 8.69
N LYS A 518 25.46 22.37 9.09
CA LYS A 518 24.77 23.08 10.17
C LYS A 518 25.00 22.35 11.49
N LEU A 519 25.45 23.08 12.50
CA LEU A 519 25.61 22.58 13.87
C LEU A 519 24.30 22.78 14.62
N ASP A 520 23.70 21.69 15.06
CA ASP A 520 22.42 21.71 15.78
C ASP A 520 22.49 22.58 17.04
N LYS A 521 21.37 23.25 17.30
CA LYS A 521 21.16 24.14 18.43
C LYS A 521 21.49 23.47 19.76
N SER A 522 21.19 22.18 19.95
CA SER A 522 21.42 21.50 21.24
C SER A 522 22.88 21.42 21.65
N PHE A 523 23.82 21.37 20.69
CA PHE A 523 25.25 21.41 20.96
C PHE A 523 25.73 22.85 21.20
N VAL A 524 25.22 23.80 20.41
CA VAL A 524 25.62 25.21 20.48
C VAL A 524 25.18 25.85 21.81
N GLU A 525 23.97 25.57 22.29
CA GLU A 525 23.50 26.08 23.59
C GLU A 525 24.37 25.64 24.77
N ARG A 526 25.00 24.46 24.67
CA ARG A 526 25.76 23.84 25.76
C ARG A 526 27.27 24.11 25.68
N ILE A 527 27.73 24.80 24.63
CA ILE A 527 29.16 25.02 24.34
C ILE A 527 29.89 25.81 25.44
N THR A 528 29.16 26.66 26.18
CA THR A 528 29.70 27.47 27.29
C THR A 528 29.53 26.80 28.66
N LEU A 529 28.76 25.72 28.73
CA LEU A 529 28.38 25.05 29.98
C LEU A 529 29.19 23.77 30.25
N SER A 530 29.80 23.19 29.22
CA SER A 530 30.43 21.87 29.28
C SER A 530 31.66 21.79 28.38
N ASP A 531 32.83 21.51 28.96
CA ASP A 531 34.07 21.31 28.20
C ASP A 531 33.99 20.12 27.23
N SER A 532 33.16 19.12 27.55
CA SER A 532 32.91 17.98 26.67
C SER A 532 32.13 18.40 25.43
N ASP A 533 31.03 19.15 25.61
CA ASP A 533 30.21 19.63 24.49
C ASP A 533 31.02 20.60 23.63
N ARG A 534 31.81 21.46 24.27
CA ARG A 534 32.78 22.33 23.59
C ARG A 534 33.78 21.57 22.73
N SER A 535 34.34 20.48 23.24
CA SER A 535 35.31 19.64 22.52
C SER A 535 34.66 18.93 21.32
N ILE A 536 33.40 18.51 21.45
CA ILE A 536 32.62 17.89 20.37
C ILE A 536 32.40 18.90 19.23
N VAL A 537 31.94 20.12 19.56
CA VAL A 537 31.74 21.18 18.56
C VAL A 537 33.06 21.54 17.87
N GLU A 538 34.16 21.68 18.62
CA GLU A 538 35.48 21.98 18.03
C GLU A 538 35.95 20.86 17.07
N LEU A 539 35.68 19.60 17.40
CA LEU A 539 35.95 18.47 16.53
C LEU A 539 35.10 18.51 15.25
N MET A 540 33.78 18.78 15.37
CA MET A 540 32.87 18.91 14.23
C MET A 540 33.30 20.02 13.27
N VAL A 541 33.63 21.20 13.80
CA VAL A 541 34.13 22.33 13.01
C VAL A 541 35.42 21.93 12.27
N ARG A 542 36.35 21.24 12.94
CA ARG A 542 37.58 20.75 12.31
C ARG A 542 37.31 19.72 11.21
N ILE A 543 36.38 18.80 11.42
CA ILE A 543 35.99 17.79 10.43
C ILE A 543 35.41 18.49 9.19
N ALA A 544 34.45 19.40 9.38
CA ALA A 544 33.82 20.14 8.30
C ALA A 544 34.86 20.89 7.45
N HIS A 545 35.77 21.63 8.10
CA HIS A 545 36.86 22.32 7.40
C HIS A 545 37.82 21.38 6.67
N THR A 546 38.08 20.19 7.22
CA THR A 546 38.91 19.17 6.56
C THR A 546 38.30 18.71 5.24
N PHE A 547 36.97 18.68 5.15
CA PHE A 547 36.22 18.39 3.92
C PHE A 547 35.94 19.63 3.06
N GLY A 548 36.41 20.81 3.47
CA GLY A 548 36.18 22.06 2.75
C GLY A 548 34.75 22.59 2.83
N LEU A 549 33.99 22.18 3.86
CA LEU A 549 32.61 22.60 4.07
C LEU A 549 32.52 23.93 4.83
N GLU A 550 31.55 24.76 4.47
CA GLU A 550 31.13 25.91 5.29
C GLU A 550 30.43 25.41 6.55
N VAL A 551 30.63 26.07 7.69
CA VAL A 551 29.98 25.70 8.96
C VAL A 551 29.05 26.82 9.40
N VAL A 552 27.79 26.49 9.64
CA VAL A 552 26.78 27.39 10.20
C VAL A 552 26.40 26.89 11.60
N ALA A 553 26.59 27.73 12.61
CA ALA A 553 26.16 27.42 13.98
C ALA A 553 24.73 27.92 14.22
N GLU A 554 23.83 27.02 14.61
CA GLU A 554 22.44 27.38 14.93
C GLU A 554 22.21 27.64 16.40
N GLY A 555 21.16 28.40 16.72
CA GLY A 555 20.78 28.66 18.10
C GLY A 555 21.79 29.53 18.87
N VAL A 556 22.51 30.41 18.19
CA VAL A 556 23.38 31.38 18.86
C VAL A 556 22.53 32.47 19.53
N GLU A 557 22.44 32.42 20.87
CA GLU A 557 21.61 33.33 21.66
C GLU A 557 22.42 34.37 22.46
N THR A 558 23.72 34.15 22.69
CA THR A 558 24.55 35.04 23.52
C THR A 558 25.86 35.43 22.84
N PRO A 559 26.40 36.65 23.12
CA PRO A 559 27.73 37.06 22.63
C PRO A 559 28.87 36.14 23.10
N GLU A 560 28.74 35.51 24.27
CA GLU A 560 29.72 34.56 24.78
C GLU A 560 29.81 33.32 23.89
N THR A 561 28.66 32.78 23.47
CA THR A 561 28.57 31.66 22.52
C THR A 561 29.16 32.05 21.16
N GLU A 562 28.86 33.25 20.65
CA GLU A 562 29.44 33.80 19.41
C GLU A 562 30.98 33.85 19.48
N ALA A 563 31.54 34.36 20.59
CA ALA A 563 32.98 34.46 20.77
C ALA A 563 33.68 33.09 20.80
N VAL A 564 33.05 32.09 21.44
CA VAL A 564 33.58 30.72 21.46
C VAL A 564 33.57 30.10 20.06
N LEU A 565 32.47 30.23 19.33
CA LEU A 565 32.34 29.72 17.95
C LEU A 565 33.35 30.37 17.01
N LEU A 566 33.54 31.69 17.11
CA LEU A 566 34.53 32.43 16.34
C LEU A 566 35.95 31.95 16.64
N ALA A 567 36.28 31.70 17.90
CA ALA A 567 37.58 31.17 18.31
C ALA A 567 37.86 29.76 17.77
N MET A 568 36.81 28.96 17.54
CA MET A 568 36.90 27.65 16.89
C MET A 568 37.02 27.72 15.36
N GLY A 569 36.87 28.93 14.79
CA GLY A 569 36.92 29.17 13.35
C GLY A 569 35.57 29.01 12.64
N CYS A 570 34.45 28.90 13.37
CA CYS A 570 33.12 28.98 12.77
C CYS A 570 32.86 30.43 12.31
N ARG A 571 32.51 30.60 11.03
CA ARG A 571 32.39 31.91 10.38
C ARG A 571 30.95 32.31 10.01
N CYS A 572 29.99 31.42 10.19
CA CYS A 572 28.58 31.72 9.93
C CYS A 572 27.73 31.28 11.12
N ALA A 573 26.77 32.10 11.51
CA ALA A 573 25.91 31.83 12.65
C ALA A 573 24.46 32.29 12.40
N GLN A 574 23.55 31.59 13.05
CA GLN A 574 22.11 31.86 13.07
C GLN A 574 21.59 31.72 14.50
N GLY A 575 20.68 32.60 14.90
CA GLY A 575 20.09 32.53 16.23
C GLY A 575 19.45 33.83 16.68
N TYR A 576 18.83 33.79 17.86
CA TYR A 576 18.06 34.91 18.41
C TYR A 576 18.92 36.09 18.85
N LEU A 577 20.24 35.90 18.97
CA LEU A 577 21.17 37.00 19.15
C LEU A 577 21.07 38.04 18.01
N TYR A 578 20.80 37.57 16.78
CA TYR A 578 20.72 38.41 15.60
C TYR A 578 19.28 38.81 15.29
N ALA A 579 18.42 37.80 15.06
CA ALA A 579 16.99 38.00 14.92
C ALA A 579 16.20 36.68 14.99
N GLN A 580 14.93 36.77 15.36
CA GLN A 580 13.95 35.70 15.15
C GLN A 580 13.51 35.65 13.69
N ALA A 581 12.95 34.51 13.28
CA ALA A 581 12.35 34.35 11.96
C ALA A 581 11.19 35.33 11.74
N MET A 582 11.25 36.10 10.65
CA MET A 582 10.30 37.18 10.39
C MET A 582 9.74 37.16 8.96
N PRO A 583 8.57 37.77 8.72
CA PRO A 583 8.05 38.00 7.37
C PRO A 583 9.06 38.71 6.45
N VAL A 584 8.96 38.43 5.15
CA VAL A 584 9.92 38.90 4.12
C VAL A 584 10.08 40.42 4.08
N ASP A 585 8.97 41.16 4.23
CA ASP A 585 8.96 42.63 4.28
C ASP A 585 9.71 43.16 5.50
N LYS A 586 9.52 42.52 6.67
CA LYS A 586 10.25 42.85 7.89
C LYS A 586 11.73 42.48 7.79
N PHE A 587 12.05 41.37 7.14
CA PHE A 587 13.42 40.94 6.90
C PHE A 587 14.19 41.96 6.07
N ILE A 588 13.60 42.45 4.97
CA ILE A 588 14.21 43.49 4.13
C ILE A 588 14.43 44.78 4.92
N ALA A 589 13.47 45.17 5.78
CA ALA A 589 13.61 46.36 6.63
C ALA A 589 14.73 46.21 7.67
N TRP A 590 14.79 45.05 8.34
CA TRP A 590 15.86 44.71 9.28
C TRP A 590 17.23 44.75 8.62
N TRP A 591 17.38 44.15 7.43
CA TRP A 591 18.64 44.16 6.68
C TRP A 591 19.08 45.58 6.32
N LYS A 592 18.18 46.43 5.81
CA LYS A 592 18.48 47.83 5.47
C LYS A 592 18.93 48.64 6.68
N ALA A 593 18.33 48.42 7.85
CA ALA A 593 18.74 49.08 9.09
C ALA A 593 20.17 48.69 9.49
N GLY A 594 20.50 47.40 9.45
CA GLY A 594 21.85 46.92 9.74
C GLY A 594 22.92 47.46 8.78
N VAL A 595 22.60 47.58 7.49
CA VAL A 595 23.50 48.20 6.51
C VAL A 595 23.74 49.68 6.83
N ALA A 596 22.71 50.41 7.29
CA ALA A 596 22.85 51.82 7.64
C ALA A 596 23.73 52.03 8.88
N GLU A 597 23.63 51.16 9.89
CA GLU A 597 24.49 51.21 11.08
C GLU A 597 25.96 50.95 10.74
N LEU A 598 26.23 49.97 9.86
CA LEU A 598 27.58 49.63 9.37
C LEU A 598 28.25 50.72 8.52
N LEU A 599 27.48 51.63 7.91
CA LEU A 599 27.99 52.77 7.15
C LEU A 599 28.32 53.98 8.03
N ILE A 600 27.86 53.98 9.29
CA ILE A 600 28.03 55.06 10.26
C ILE A 600 29.16 54.74 11.27
N SER A 601 29.42 53.45 11.54
CA SER A 601 30.55 52.93 12.31
C SER A 601 31.84 52.85 11.49
#